data_AF-A0A482W2R4-F1
#
_entry.id   AF-A0A482W2R4-F1
#
_cell.length_a   1.000
_cell.length_b   1.000
_cell.length_c   1.000
_cell.angle_alpha   90.00
_cell.angle_beta   90.00
_cell.angle_gamma   90.00
#
_symmetry.space_group_name_H-M   'P 1'
#
loop_
_entity.id
_entity.type
_entity.pdbx_description
1 polymer ?
#
loop_
_entity_poly.entity_id
_entity_poly.type
_entity_poly.pdbx_seq_one_letter_code
_entity_poly.pdbx_strand_id
1 'polypeptide(L)'
;MHFEFDKVRNFSAAHLHTNNLFSKDVQVFSHARAFFSINGNSFNGEPVHFSYMPDLVLEHARNVTIKLHHRIGRFLKLQLYFASRWILLSEISFDSGKRL
;
A
#
# COMPACT_ATOMS: atom_id res chain seq x y z
N MET A 1 -8.70 -0.15 -0.03
CA MET A 1 -8.70 -0.29 1.43
C MET A 1 -8.64 1.09 2.08
N HIS A 2 -9.33 1.29 3.21
CA HIS A 2 -9.32 2.53 3.99
C HIS A 2 -8.83 2.21 5.40
N PHE A 3 -7.85 2.97 5.87
CA PHE A 3 -7.24 2.82 7.20
C PHE A 3 -7.43 4.12 7.98
N GLU A 4 -7.87 3.99 9.22
CA GLU A 4 -8.00 5.09 10.19
C GLU A 4 -7.05 4.86 11.34
N PHE A 5 -6.38 5.92 11.77
CA PHE A 5 -5.42 5.91 12.88
C PHE A 5 -5.98 6.72 14.05
N ASP A 6 -5.54 6.38 15.26
CA ASP A 6 -5.91 7.02 16.53
C ASP A 6 -5.65 8.54 16.54
N LYS A 7 -4.65 8.98 15.79
CA LYS A 7 -4.24 10.39 15.69
C LYS A 7 -3.65 10.69 14.32
N VAL A 8 -3.41 11.98 14.09
CA VAL A 8 -2.60 12.44 12.95
C VAL A 8 -1.17 11.95 13.11
N ARG A 9 -0.63 11.30 12.08
CA ARG A 9 0.72 10.72 12.03
C ARG A 9 1.47 11.19 10.78
N ASN A 10 2.78 11.06 10.82
CA ASN A 10 3.66 11.25 9.67
C ASN A 10 4.06 9.87 9.12
N PHE A 11 3.64 9.54 7.90
CA PHE A 11 3.81 8.22 7.30
C PHE A 11 5.06 8.15 6.42
N SER A 12 5.99 7.28 6.79
CA SER A 12 7.25 7.06 6.06
C SER A 12 7.13 5.96 5.02
N ALA A 13 6.51 4.82 5.37
CA ALA A 13 6.36 3.68 4.47
C ALA A 13 5.12 2.83 4.81
N ALA A 14 4.64 2.08 3.81
CA ALA A 14 3.73 0.96 3.98
C ALA A 14 4.40 -0.32 3.49
N HIS A 15 4.24 -1.41 4.23
CA HIS A 15 4.74 -2.74 3.86
C HIS A 15 3.56 -3.67 3.64
N LEU A 16 3.54 -4.33 2.49
CA LEU A 16 2.48 -5.24 2.08
C LEU A 16 3.09 -6.62 1.84
N HIS A 17 2.75 -7.59 2.69
CA HIS A 17 3.11 -8.97 2.46
C HIS A 17 2.12 -9.60 1.47
N THR A 18 2.59 -9.82 0.24
CA THR A 18 1.81 -10.28 -0.91
C THR A 18 2.26 -11.67 -1.34
N ASN A 19 1.35 -12.50 -1.83
CA ASN A 19 1.73 -13.76 -2.47
C ASN A 19 1.93 -13.58 -3.98
N ASN A 20 2.88 -14.30 -4.58
CA ASN A 20 3.13 -14.33 -6.02
C ASN A 20 3.12 -15.78 -6.53
N LEU A 21 1.94 -16.38 -6.67
CA LEU A 21 1.75 -17.72 -7.21
C LEU A 21 1.10 -17.59 -8.60
N PHE A 22 1.88 -17.06 -9.55
CA PHE A 22 1.37 -16.63 -10.84
C PHE A 22 0.82 -17.78 -11.69
N SER A 23 1.29 -19.02 -11.48
CA SER A 23 0.74 -20.24 -12.09
C SER A 23 -0.69 -20.56 -11.63
N LYS A 24 -1.17 -19.90 -10.57
CA LYS A 24 -2.52 -20.02 -10.00
C LYS A 24 -3.28 -18.69 -10.05
N ASP A 25 -2.95 -17.83 -11.00
CA ASP A 25 -3.56 -16.51 -11.20
C ASP A 25 -3.46 -15.54 -10.00
N VAL A 26 -2.47 -15.77 -9.11
CA VAL A 26 -2.17 -14.89 -7.98
C VAL A 26 -0.88 -14.12 -8.28
N GLN A 27 -0.96 -12.80 -8.32
CA GLN A 27 0.23 -11.96 -8.49
C GLN A 27 0.25 -10.80 -7.51
N VAL A 28 1.46 -10.32 -7.23
CA VAL A 28 1.65 -8.99 -6.64
C VAL A 28 0.92 -7.97 -7.51
N PHE A 29 0.25 -7.00 -6.89
CA PHE A 29 -0.43 -5.91 -7.59
C PHE A 29 0.53 -5.17 -8.54
N SER A 30 0.04 -4.69 -9.69
CA SER A 30 0.88 -4.00 -10.68
C SER A 30 1.23 -2.59 -10.22
N HIS A 31 0.27 -1.90 -9.59
CA HIS A 31 0.41 -0.52 -9.15
C HIS A 31 -0.35 -0.29 -7.85
N ALA A 32 0.07 0.71 -7.10
CA ALA A 32 -0.64 1.18 -5.92
C ALA A 32 -0.73 2.72 -5.89
N ARG A 33 -1.83 3.22 -5.32
CA ARG A 33 -2.02 4.64 -5.00
C ARG A 33 -2.37 4.79 -3.54
N ALA A 34 -1.60 5.62 -2.82
CA ALA A 34 -1.85 5.95 -1.44
C ALA A 34 -2.27 7.42 -1.30
N PHE A 35 -3.48 7.63 -0.79
CA PHE A 35 -4.05 8.94 -0.51
C PHE A 35 -4.10 9.18 1.00
N PHE A 36 -3.99 10.44 1.40
CA PHE A 36 -3.98 10.85 2.80
C PHE A 36 -5.08 11.87 3.09
N SER A 37 -5.62 11.82 4.30
CA SER A 37 -6.56 12.81 4.80
C SER A 37 -6.40 12.99 6.31
N ILE A 38 -6.66 14.20 6.81
CA ILE A 38 -6.71 14.49 8.25
C ILE A 38 -8.13 14.23 8.80
N ASN A 39 -9.16 14.56 8.01
CA ASN A 39 -10.56 14.54 8.45
C ASN A 39 -11.37 13.37 7.88
N GLY A 40 -10.82 12.59 6.94
CA GLY A 40 -11.43 11.38 6.39
C GLY A 40 -12.44 11.60 5.26
N ASN A 41 -13.03 12.80 5.17
CA ASN A 41 -14.06 13.13 4.17
C ASN A 41 -13.50 13.47 2.78
N SER A 42 -12.24 13.89 2.70
CA SER A 42 -11.63 14.38 1.46
C SER A 42 -10.18 13.93 1.33
N PHE A 43 -9.86 13.33 0.18
CA PHE A 43 -8.52 12.86 -0.19
C PHE A 43 -8.00 13.69 -1.38
N ASN A 44 -7.88 15.01 -1.16
CA ASN A 44 -7.73 16.00 -2.24
C ASN A 44 -6.28 16.23 -2.70
N GLY A 45 -5.29 15.62 -2.04
CA GLY A 45 -3.88 15.74 -2.42
C GLY A 45 -3.49 14.73 -3.49
N GLU A 46 -2.44 15.05 -4.26
CA GLU A 46 -1.84 14.10 -5.21
C GLU A 46 -1.39 12.83 -4.46
N PRO A 47 -1.87 11.64 -4.86
CA PRO A 47 -1.51 10.40 -4.21
C PRO A 47 -0.03 10.08 -4.42
N VAL A 48 0.50 9.27 -3.51
CA VAL A 48 1.76 8.57 -3.77
C VAL A 48 1.46 7.44 -4.75
N HIS A 49 2.14 7.44 -5.90
CA HIS A 49 2.07 6.36 -6.88
C HIS A 49 3.23 5.40 -6.68
N PHE A 50 2.97 4.12 -6.87
CA PHE A 50 3.95 3.06 -6.85
C PHE A 50 3.66 2.06 -7.96
N SER A 51 4.71 1.60 -8.63
CA SER A 51 4.66 0.54 -9.64
C SER A 51 5.48 -0.65 -9.15
N TYR A 52 4.96 -1.85 -9.35
CA TYR A 52 5.65 -3.10 -9.13
C TYR A 52 6.00 -3.73 -10.48
N MET A 53 7.25 -4.13 -10.67
CA MET A 53 7.65 -4.92 -11.84
C MET A 53 7.31 -6.39 -11.55
N PRO A 54 6.46 -7.04 -12.37
CA PRO A 54 6.08 -8.43 -12.15
C PRO A 54 7.30 -9.35 -12.12
N ASP A 55 7.32 -10.27 -11.18
CA ASP A 55 8.27 -11.38 -11.16
C ASP A 55 7.55 -12.65 -11.63
N LEU A 56 7.88 -13.09 -12.84
CA LEU A 56 7.34 -14.29 -13.47
C LEU A 56 8.34 -15.46 -13.46
N VAL A 57 9.38 -15.36 -12.64
CA VAL A 57 10.43 -16.37 -12.52
C VAL A 57 10.25 -17.15 -11.21
N LEU A 58 10.00 -16.45 -10.10
CA LEU A 58 9.97 -17.07 -8.78
C LEU A 58 8.60 -16.95 -8.09
N GLU A 59 7.98 -18.10 -7.82
CA GLU A 59 6.70 -18.21 -7.11
C GLU A 59 6.87 -18.23 -5.58
N HIS A 60 7.04 -17.07 -4.96
CA HIS A 60 7.08 -16.96 -3.49
C HIS A 60 6.41 -15.66 -3.03
N ALA A 61 6.18 -15.50 -1.73
CA ALA A 61 5.67 -14.24 -1.22
C ALA A 61 6.68 -13.09 -1.41
N ARG A 62 6.19 -11.85 -1.49
CA ARG A 62 6.98 -10.62 -1.60
C ARG A 62 6.52 -9.65 -0.52
N ASN A 63 7.48 -9.07 0.18
CA ASN A 63 7.22 -7.94 1.07
C ASN A 63 7.45 -6.63 0.30
N VAL A 64 6.36 -6.04 -0.20
CA VAL A 64 6.42 -4.83 -1.03
C VAL A 64 6.42 -3.59 -0.15
N THR A 65 7.45 -2.76 -0.28
CA THR A 65 7.56 -1.49 0.45
C THR A 65 7.19 -0.31 -0.44
N ILE A 66 6.15 0.42 -0.06
CA ILE A 66 5.75 1.68 -0.70
C ILE A 66 6.27 2.83 0.16
N LYS A 67 7.18 3.64 -0.37
CA LYS A 67 7.66 4.85 0.30
C LYS A 67 6.54 5.88 0.29
N LEU A 68 6.10 6.33 1.46
CA LEU A 68 5.00 7.27 1.63
C LEU A 68 5.45 8.73 1.77
N HIS A 69 6.76 8.98 1.65
CA HIS A 69 7.36 10.32 1.55
C HIS A 69 6.95 11.28 2.67
N HIS A 70 6.82 10.76 3.90
CA HIS A 70 6.51 11.54 5.08
C HIS A 70 5.19 12.33 4.96
N ARG A 71 4.21 11.78 4.25
CA ARG A 71 2.88 12.38 4.12
C ARG A 71 2.16 12.35 5.46
N ILE A 72 1.49 13.46 5.80
CA ILE A 72 0.78 13.62 7.06
C ILE A 72 -0.70 13.25 6.87
N GLY A 73 -1.26 12.46 7.78
CA GLY A 73 -2.69 12.12 7.77
C GLY A 73 -3.13 11.40 9.04
N ARG A 74 -4.45 11.33 9.24
CA ARG A 74 -5.11 10.41 10.18
C ARG A 74 -5.79 9.25 9.46
N PHE A 75 -6.06 9.43 8.17
CA PHE A 75 -6.65 8.43 7.29
C PHE A 75 -5.76 8.19 6.09
N LEU A 76 -5.66 6.92 5.69
CA LEU A 76 -4.94 6.48 4.50
C LEU A 76 -5.88 5.63 3.64
N LYS A 77 -6.03 5.99 2.37
CA LYS A 77 -6.71 5.15 1.38
C LYS A 77 -5.67 4.53 0.48
N LEU A 78 -5.62 3.19 0.44
CA LEU A 78 -4.75 2.44 -0.44
C LEU A 78 -5.58 1.76 -1.54
N GLN A 79 -5.27 2.10 -2.79
CA GLN A 79 -5.82 1.44 -3.98
C GLN A 79 -4.74 0.55 -4.56
N LEU A 80 -5.05 -0.73 -4.76
CA LEU A 80 -4.19 -1.69 -5.42
C LEU A 80 -4.81 -2.07 -6.75
N TYR A 81 -3.97 -2.17 -7.78
CA TYR A 81 -4.38 -2.49 -9.14
C TYR A 81 -3.91 -3.90 -9.49
N PHE A 82 -4.82 -4.71 -9.99
CA PHE A 82 -4.54 -6.09 -10.36
C PHE A 82 -3.44 -6.18 -11.42
N ALA A 83 -2.58 -7.20 -11.28
CA ALA A 83 -1.69 -7.67 -12.34
C ALA A 83 -2.18 -9.00 -12.94
N SER A 84 -2.96 -9.76 -12.15
CA SER A 84 -3.62 -11.02 -12.54
C SER A 84 -5.01 -11.10 -11.89
N ARG A 85 -5.67 -12.26 -11.90
CA ARG A 85 -7.03 -12.44 -11.40
C ARG A 85 -7.18 -12.14 -9.91
N TRP A 86 -6.16 -12.47 -9.11
CA TRP A 86 -6.20 -12.34 -7.66
C TRP A 86 -4.99 -11.58 -7.11
N ILE A 87 -5.26 -10.78 -6.08
CA ILE A 87 -4.26 -10.21 -5.18
C ILE A 87 -4.47 -10.88 -3.82
N LEU A 88 -3.44 -11.58 -3.32
CA LEU A 88 -3.46 -12.18 -1.99
C LEU A 88 -2.51 -11.40 -1.08
N LEU A 89 -3.06 -10.93 0.05
CA LEU A 89 -2.35 -10.19 1.10
C LEU A 89 -2.52 -10.95 2.41
N SER A 90 -1.45 -11.11 3.18
CA SER A 90 -1.55 -11.65 4.54
C SER A 90 -1.35 -10.58 5.61
N GLU A 91 -0.59 -9.52 5.32
CA GLU A 91 -0.28 -8.46 6.27
C GLU A 91 -0.09 -7.11 5.56
N ILE A 92 -0.50 -6.05 6.25
CA ILE A 92 -0.20 -4.67 5.89
C ILE A 92 0.25 -3.95 7.16
N SER A 93 1.44 -3.33 7.12
CA SER A 93 1.97 -2.53 8.23
C SER A 93 2.41 -1.14 7.75
N PHE A 94 2.48 -0.19 8.69
CA PHE A 94 2.77 1.21 8.39
C PHE A 94 3.85 1.76 9.33
N ASP A 95 4.96 2.21 8.75
CA ASP A 95 5.96 2.98 9.47
C ASP A 95 5.48 4.43 9.58
N SER A 96 5.15 4.85 10.80
CA SER A 96 4.63 6.19 11.06
C SER A 96 5.08 6.75 12.41
N GLY A 97 5.56 7.99 12.41
CA GLY A 97 5.99 8.70 13.61
C GLY A 97 4.87 9.53 14.25
N LYS A 98 4.96 9.74 15.57
CA LYS A 98 4.21 10.81 16.23
C LYS A 98 4.84 12.14 15.82
N ARG A 99 4.02 13.14 15.49
CA ARG A 99 4.48 14.52 15.49
C ARG A 99 4.89 14.85 16.94
N LEU A 100 6.13 15.29 17.15
CA LEU A 100 6.54 15.92 18.41
C LEU A 100 5.67 17.15 18.65
#